data_AF-A0A5C9AB28-F1
#
_entry.id   AF-A0A5C9AB28-F1
#
_cell.length_a   1.000
_cell.length_b   1.000
_cell.length_c   1.000
_cell.angle_alpha   90.00
_cell.angle_beta   90.00
_cell.angle_gamma   90.00
#
_symmetry.space_group_name_H-M   'P 1'
#
loop_
_entity.id
_entity.type
_entity.pdbx_description
1 polymer ?
#
loop_
_entity_poly.entity_id
_entity_poly.type
_entity_poly.pdbx_seq_one_letter_code
_entity_poly.pdbx_strand_id
1 'polypeptide(L)'
;FDLLLELYDNELQYTDELYAETPWADDVKAFLCYNANKALMNLGYEPLFPAEMAEVNPAILAALSPNADENHDFFSGSGSSYVMGKAVETEDEDWNF
;
A
#
# COMPACT_ATOMS: atom_id res chain seq x y z
N PHE A 1 8.40 -3.50 25.32
CA PHE A 1 9.19 -3.67 24.10
C PHE A 1 9.66 -5.12 23.93
N ASP A 2 9.99 -5.82 25.01
CA ASP A 2 10.50 -7.21 25.00
C ASP A 2 9.66 -8.18 24.16
N LEU A 3 8.33 -8.22 24.38
CA LEU A 3 7.43 -9.09 23.60
C LEU A 3 7.46 -8.76 22.09
N LEU A 4 7.55 -7.48 21.73
CA LEU A 4 7.62 -7.07 20.32
C LEU A 4 8.92 -7.55 19.68
N LEU A 5 10.04 -7.46 20.40
CA LEU A 5 11.35 -7.92 19.91
C LEU A 5 11.38 -9.44 19.76
N GLU A 6 10.81 -10.19 20.72
CA GLU A 6 10.71 -11.65 20.62
C GLU A 6 9.86 -12.09 19.41
N LEU A 7 8.71 -11.44 19.19
CA LEU A 7 7.89 -11.69 18.01
C LEU A 7 8.57 -11.27 16.72
N TYR A 8 9.31 -10.16 16.73
CA TYR A 8 10.07 -9.68 15.59
C TYR A 8 11.18 -10.67 15.19
N ASP A 9 11.94 -11.19 16.15
CA ASP A 9 12.98 -12.19 15.89
C ASP A 9 12.38 -13.50 15.36
N ASN A 10 11.21 -13.90 15.85
CA ASN A 10 10.49 -15.05 15.33
C ASN A 10 10.02 -14.80 13.88
N GLU A 11 9.46 -13.64 13.59
CA GLU A 11 8.99 -13.30 12.24
C GLU A 11 10.13 -13.10 11.24
N LEU A 12 11.30 -12.65 11.68
CA LEU A 12 12.49 -12.62 10.83
C LEU A 12 12.88 -14.02 10.35
N GLN A 13 12.92 -14.99 11.26
CA GLN A 13 13.22 -16.38 10.92
C GLN A 13 12.16 -16.95 9.98
N TYR A 14 10.87 -16.70 10.27
CA TYR A 14 9.78 -17.16 9.44
C TYR A 14 9.81 -16.54 8.02
N THR A 15 10.14 -15.25 7.93
CA THR A 15 10.31 -14.56 6.66
C THR A 15 11.47 -15.15 5.86
N ASP A 16 12.59 -15.45 6.51
CA ASP A 16 13.74 -16.08 5.85
C ASP A 16 13.39 -17.50 5.37
N GLU A 17 12.68 -18.30 6.16
CA GLU A 17 12.25 -19.63 5.74
C GLU A 17 11.35 -19.61 4.49
N LEU A 18 10.52 -18.58 4.32
CA LEU A 18 9.58 -18.46 3.20
C LEU A 18 10.14 -17.71 1.99
N TYR A 19 10.88 -16.63 2.22
CA TYR A 19 11.25 -15.65 1.20
C TYR A 19 12.74 -15.61 0.88
N ALA A 20 13.61 -16.40 1.54
CA ALA A 20 15.07 -16.34 1.31
C ALA A 20 15.50 -16.56 -0.14
N GLU A 21 14.78 -17.38 -0.91
CA GLU A 21 15.08 -17.62 -2.33
C GLU A 21 14.39 -16.63 -3.29
N THR A 22 13.72 -15.62 -2.73
CA THR A 22 13.01 -14.58 -3.49
C THR A 22 13.73 -13.23 -3.36
N PRO A 23 13.57 -12.32 -4.33
CA PRO A 23 14.12 -10.97 -4.23
C PRO A 23 13.38 -10.09 -3.21
N TRP A 24 12.36 -10.62 -2.51
CA TRP A 24 11.47 -9.85 -1.64
C TRP A 24 11.81 -9.95 -0.16
N ALA A 25 12.76 -10.79 0.25
CA ALA A 25 13.08 -11.00 1.66
C ALA A 25 13.38 -9.69 2.40
N ASP A 26 14.20 -8.83 1.81
CA ASP A 26 14.56 -7.54 2.41
C ASP A 26 13.39 -6.56 2.45
N ASP A 27 12.56 -6.52 1.40
CA ASP A 27 11.35 -5.69 1.34
C ASP A 27 10.34 -6.09 2.44
N VAL A 28 10.17 -7.39 2.67
CA VAL A 28 9.29 -7.93 3.72
C VAL A 28 9.83 -7.56 5.10
N LYS A 29 11.14 -7.67 5.33
CA LYS A 29 11.77 -7.27 6.60
C LYS A 29 11.60 -5.78 6.89
N ALA A 30 11.73 -4.91 5.90
CA ALA A 30 11.45 -3.48 6.06
C ALA A 30 9.96 -3.23 6.38
N PHE A 31 9.06 -4.00 5.77
CA PHE A 31 7.63 -3.95 6.05
C PHE A 31 7.28 -4.43 7.48
N LEU A 32 7.97 -5.43 8.02
CA LEU A 32 7.82 -5.85 9.42
C LEU A 32 8.16 -4.70 10.38
N CYS A 33 9.28 -4.01 10.15
CA CYS A 33 9.69 -2.85 10.96
C CYS A 33 8.65 -1.72 10.92
N TYR A 34 8.10 -1.43 9.73
CA TYR A 34 7.03 -0.45 9.55
C TYR A 34 5.79 -0.80 10.37
N ASN A 35 5.33 -2.05 10.29
CA ASN A 35 4.13 -2.50 11.02
C ASN A 35 4.37 -2.59 12.53
N ALA A 36 5.57 -2.96 12.97
CA ALA A 36 5.94 -2.96 14.38
C ALA A 36 5.87 -1.54 14.97
N ASN A 37 6.36 -0.53 14.25
CA ASN A 37 6.22 0.87 14.62
C ASN A 37 4.74 1.30 14.65
N LYS A 38 3.92 0.90 13.68
CA LYS A 38 2.48 1.18 13.69
C LYS A 38 1.76 0.54 14.89
N ALA A 39 2.11 -0.70 15.24
CA ALA A 39 1.55 -1.38 16.41
C ALA A 39 1.90 -0.63 17.72
N LEU A 40 3.14 -0.16 17.85
CA LEU A 40 3.56 0.67 18.98
C LEU A 40 2.80 2.00 19.04
N MET A 41 2.66 2.70 17.91
CA MET A 41 1.90 3.95 17.83
C MET A 41 0.43 3.76 18.23
N ASN A 42 -0.20 2.66 17.80
CA ASN A 42 -1.58 2.33 18.18
C ASN A 42 -1.76 2.10 19.69
N LEU A 43 -0.68 1.71 20.38
CA LEU A 43 -0.64 1.53 21.83
C LEU A 43 -0.21 2.82 22.58
N GLY A 44 0.08 3.91 21.84
CA GLY A 44 0.53 5.19 22.40
C GLY A 44 2.02 5.24 22.75
N TYR A 45 2.82 4.29 22.25
CA TYR A 45 4.27 4.28 22.41
C TYR A 45 4.99 4.94 21.23
N GLU A 46 6.22 5.38 21.49
CA GLU A 46 7.13 5.85 20.45
C GLU A 46 7.59 4.69 19.55
N PRO A 47 7.90 4.96 18.27
CA PRO A 47 8.44 3.96 17.36
C PRO A 47 9.79 3.43 17.87
N LEU A 48 10.02 2.13 17.64
CA LEU A 48 11.24 1.44 18.04
C LEU A 48 12.28 1.43 16.92
N PHE A 49 11.86 1.17 15.69
CA PHE A 49 12.75 1.06 14.54
C PHE A 49 12.95 2.41 13.84
N PRO A 50 14.19 2.75 13.43
CA PRO A 50 14.46 3.98 12.68
C PRO A 50 13.77 3.96 11.31
N ALA A 51 13.53 5.14 10.74
CA ALA A 51 12.85 5.28 9.45
C ALA A 51 13.55 4.52 8.31
N GLU A 52 14.88 4.45 8.35
CA GLU A 52 15.72 3.72 7.38
C GLU A 52 15.44 2.21 7.38
N MET A 53 15.11 1.62 8.54
CA MET A 53 14.75 0.20 8.66
C MET A 53 13.28 -0.07 8.32
N ALA A 54 12.45 0.97 8.29
CA ALA A 54 11.02 0.91 8.02
C ALA A 54 10.66 1.56 6.67
N GLU A 55 11.64 1.65 5.76
CA GLU A 55 11.45 2.21 4.43
C GLU A 55 10.76 1.18 3.54
N VAL A 56 9.46 1.37 3.33
CA VAL A 56 8.62 0.49 2.52
C VAL A 56 8.41 1.13 1.15
N ASN A 57 8.47 0.30 0.09
CA ASN A 57 8.15 0.75 -1.26
C ASN A 57 6.77 1.45 -1.30
N PRO A 58 6.68 2.70 -1.79
CA PRO A 58 5.44 3.45 -1.85
C PRO A 58 4.29 2.74 -2.60
N ALA A 59 4.61 1.90 -3.59
CA ALA A 59 3.60 1.11 -4.31
C ALA A 59 2.91 0.09 -3.39
N ILE A 60 3.65 -0.51 -2.45
CA ILE A 60 3.10 -1.45 -1.46
C ILE A 60 2.18 -0.70 -0.50
N LEU A 61 2.58 0.50 -0.05
CA LEU A 61 1.76 1.34 0.83
C LEU A 61 0.47 1.80 0.14
N ALA A 62 0.54 2.19 -1.14
CA ALA A 62 -0.63 2.56 -1.93
C ALA A 62 -1.61 1.38 -2.09
N ALA A 63 -1.09 0.17 -2.30
CA ALA A 63 -1.90 -1.04 -2.38
C ALA A 63 -2.54 -1.44 -1.03
N LEU A 64 -1.99 -0.98 0.10
CA LEU A 64 -2.52 -1.25 1.44
C LEU A 64 -3.78 -0.41 1.76
N SER A 65 -3.94 0.74 1.09
CA SER A 65 -5.08 1.64 1.25
C SER A 65 -5.75 1.94 -0.11
N PRO A 66 -6.31 0.93 -0.79
CA PRO A 66 -6.95 1.15 -2.09
C PRO A 66 -8.23 2.01 -2.01
N ASN A 67 -8.69 2.36 -0.80
CA ASN A 67 -10.01 2.96 -0.53
C ASN A 67 -10.01 4.18 0.44
N ALA A 68 -8.89 4.85 0.72
CA ALA A 68 -8.89 5.98 1.68
C ALA A 68 -8.85 7.39 1.06
N ASP A 69 -8.59 7.48 -0.24
CA ASP A 69 -9.07 8.56 -1.10
C ASP A 69 -8.96 8.02 -2.52
N GLU A 70 -10.09 7.88 -3.18
CA GLU A 70 -10.19 7.57 -4.61
C GLU A 70 -9.23 8.46 -5.39
N ASN A 71 -8.05 7.93 -5.72
CA ASN A 71 -7.19 8.53 -6.72
C ASN A 71 -7.94 8.34 -8.04
N HIS A 72 -8.66 9.38 -8.40
CA HIS A 72 -9.14 9.63 -9.74
C HIS A 72 -7.94 9.65 -10.69
N ASP A 73 -7.49 8.48 -11.14
CA ASP A 73 -6.69 8.41 -12.35
C ASP A 73 -7.60 8.88 -13.47
N PHE A 74 -7.11 9.71 -14.38
CA PHE A 74 -7.90 10.22 -15.50
C PHE A 74 -8.46 9.09 -16.39
N PHE A 75 -7.97 7.86 -16.20
CA PHE A 75 -8.47 6.61 -16.77
C PHE A 75 -9.14 5.63 -15.77
N SER A 76 -9.15 5.92 -14.46
CA SER A 76 -9.94 5.19 -13.46
C SER A 76 -11.13 6.07 -13.02
N GLY A 77 -12.30 5.77 -13.58
CA GLY A 77 -13.57 6.41 -13.25
C GLY A 77 -14.08 6.06 -11.85
N SER A 78 -13.26 6.25 -10.82
CA SER A 78 -13.67 6.23 -9.42
C SER A 78 -13.39 7.61 -8.85
N GLY A 79 -14.38 8.47 -9.01
CA GLY A 79 -14.75 9.32 -7.90
C GLY A 79 -15.80 10.35 -8.25
N SER A 80 -16.24 11.03 -7.21
CA SER A 80 -17.46 11.82 -7.19
C SER A 80 -17.28 13.23 -7.76
N SER A 81 -16.76 13.35 -8.97
CA SER A 81 -16.94 14.56 -9.78
C SER A 81 -17.84 14.25 -10.96
N TYR A 82 -19.08 14.72 -10.88
CA TYR A 82 -19.99 14.74 -12.02
C TYR A 82 -19.40 15.67 -13.09
N VAL A 83 -18.67 15.13 -14.06
CA VAL A 83 -18.45 15.81 -15.32
C VAL A 83 -19.69 15.57 -16.16
N MET A 84 -20.55 16.58 -16.28
CA MET A 84 -21.63 16.55 -17.26
C MET A 84 -20.99 16.54 -18.66
N GLY A 85 -20.85 15.35 -19.25
CA GLY A 85 -20.50 15.22 -20.65
C GLY A 85 -21.54 15.95 -21.48
N LYS A 86 -21.10 16.83 -22.38
CA LYS A 86 -22.00 17.39 -23.39
C LYS A 86 -22.46 16.26 -24.30
N ALA A 87 -23.69 15.80 -24.10
CA ALA A 87 -24.35 14.93 -25.05
C ALA A 87 -24.65 15.71 -26.32
N VAL A 88 -24.28 15.15 -27.47
CA VAL A 88 -24.70 15.59 -28.80
C VAL A 88 -25.50 14.44 -29.38
N GLU A 89 -26.63 14.76 -30.04
CA GLU A 89 -27.40 13.72 -30.73
C GLU A 89 -26.59 13.19 -31.91
N THR A 90 -26.62 11.88 -32.10
CA THR A 90 -26.01 11.24 -33.27
C THR A 90 -26.75 11.64 -34.53
N GLU A 91 -26.03 12.00 -35.59
CA GLU A 91 -26.57 12.31 -36.91
C GLU A 91 -26.49 11.07 -37.82
N ASP A 92 -27.35 10.97 -38.84
CA ASP A 92 -27.34 9.82 -39.77
C ASP A 92 -25.99 9.64 -40.49
N GLU A 93 -25.21 10.73 -40.62
CA GLU A 93 -23.87 10.72 -41.20
C GLU A 93 -22.84 9.92 -40.37
N ASP A 94 -23.05 9.79 -39.05
CA ASP A 94 -22.19 9.01 -38.15
C ASP A 94 -22.25 7.50 -38.44
N TRP A 95 -23.23 7.07 -39.23
CA TRP A 95 -23.50 5.66 -39.56
C TRP A 95 -23.23 5.30 -41.03
N ASN A 96 -22.64 6.21 -41.81
CA ASN A 96 -22.19 5.93 -43.18
C ASN A 96 -20.78 5.34 -43.19
N PHE A 97 -20.68 4.01 -43.16
CA PHE A 97 -19.42 3.26 -43.43
C PHE A 97 -19.16 3.05 -44.93
#